data_AF-A0A9E2C3G9-F1
#
_entry.id   AF-A0A9E2C3G9-F1
#
_cell.length_a   1.000
_cell.length_b   1.000
_cell.length_c   1.000
_cell.angle_alpha   90.00
_cell.angle_beta   90.00
_cell.angle_gamma   90.00
#
_symmetry.space_group_name_H-M   'P 1'
#
loop_
_entity.id
_entity.type
_entity.pdbx_description
1 polymer ?
#
loop_
_entity_poly.entity_id
_entity_poly.type
_entity_poly.pdbx_seq_one_letter_code
_entity_poly.pdbx_strand_id
1 'polypeptide(L)' 'MTRPMFLEPAEVRALTNRTQRVAQAAALRAMGIEHKIRPDGSVAVLRSHVEQQMGGGAARNDGKQSEPDWEAVA' A
#
# COMPACT_ATOMS: atom_id res chain seq x y z
N MET A 1 -11.26 2.03 17.94
CA MET A 1 -9.79 2.20 17.91
C MET A 1 -9.39 2.68 16.52
N THR A 2 -8.80 3.86 16.40
CA THR A 2 -8.45 4.45 15.10
C THR A 2 -7.13 3.85 14.61
N ARG A 3 -7.12 3.23 13.42
CA ARG A 3 -5.89 2.76 12.80
C ARG A 3 -5.10 3.94 12.24
N PRO A 4 -3.78 4.05 12.50
CA PRO A 4 -2.97 5.12 11.92
C PRO A 4 -2.85 4.93 10.40
N MET A 5 -2.80 6.05 9.68
CA MET A 5 -2.67 6.10 8.22
C MET A 5 -1.35 5.47 7.73
N PHE A 6 -0.29 5.57 8.53
CA PHE A 6 1.01 4.98 8.25
C PHE A 6 1.25 3.75 9.14
N LEU A 7 2.10 2.85 8.65
CA LEU A 7 2.62 1.76 9.47
C LEU A 7 3.52 2.31 10.57
N GLU A 8 3.35 1.78 11.77
CA GLU A 8 4.25 2.06 12.89
C GLU A 8 5.58 1.31 12.73
N PRO A 9 6.66 1.75 13.40
CA PRO A 9 7.96 1.09 13.29
C PRO A 9 7.94 -0.40 13.62
N ALA A 10 7.09 -0.82 14.57
CA ALA A 10 6.92 -2.22 14.94
C ALA A 10 6.28 -3.04 13.80
N GLU A 11 5.30 -2.47 13.10
CA GLU A 11 4.64 -3.11 11.96
C GLU A 11 5.56 -3.23 10.75
N VAL A 12 6.38 -2.20 10.48
CA VAL A 12 7.40 -2.27 9.42
C VAL A 12 8.43 -3.36 9.71
N ARG A 13 8.84 -3.52 10.98
CA ARG A 13 9.72 -4.62 11.40
C ARG A 13 9.07 -5.97 11.22
N ALA A 14 7.79 -6.12 11.60
CA ALA A 14 7.05 -7.35 11.43
C ALA A 14 6.87 -7.73 9.95
N LEU A 15 6.52 -6.75 9.11
CA LEU A 15 6.33 -6.93 7.67
C LEU A 15 7.61 -7.34 6.94
N THR A 16 8.74 -6.72 7.30
CA THR A 16 10.02 -6.94 6.62
C THR A 16 10.87 -8.04 7.25
N ASN A 17 10.58 -8.43 8.49
CA ASN A 17 11.45 -9.23 9.36
C ASN A 17 12.88 -8.67 9.47
N ARG A 18 13.04 -7.35 9.37
CA ARG A 18 14.33 -6.64 9.46
C ARG A 18 14.27 -5.55 10.53
N THR A 19 15.41 -5.29 11.17
CA THR A 19 15.57 -4.24 12.19
C THR A 19 16.30 -2.99 11.67
N GLN A 20 17.24 -3.16 10.73
CA GLN A 20 18.00 -2.05 10.17
C GLN A 20 17.19 -1.32 9.09
N ARG A 21 17.13 0.02 9.18
CA ARG A 21 16.30 0.88 8.32
C ARG A 21 16.62 0.72 6.83
N VAL A 22 17.90 0.59 6.47
CA VAL A 22 18.34 0.36 5.09
C VAL A 22 17.86 -1.00 4.58
N ALA A 23 17.95 -2.05 5.40
CA ALA A 23 17.47 -3.39 5.05
C ALA A 23 15.94 -3.44 4.92
N GLN A 24 15.21 -2.68 5.76
CA GLN A 24 13.76 -2.52 5.64
C GLN A 24 13.39 -1.85 4.31
N ALA A 25 14.05 -0.75 3.96
CA ALA A 25 13.82 -0.06 2.68
C ALA A 25 14.10 -0.97 1.48
N ALA A 26 15.18 -1.75 1.51
CA ALA A 26 15.50 -2.72 0.46
C ALA A 26 14.43 -3.82 0.34
N ALA A 27 13.96 -4.36 1.46
CA ALA A 27 12.88 -5.35 1.47
C ALA A 27 11.57 -4.77 0.92
N LEU A 28 11.21 -3.55 1.31
CA LEU A 28 10.01 -2.86 0.80
C LEU A 28 10.07 -2.65 -0.71
N ARG A 29 11.24 -2.27 -1.26
CA ARG A 29 11.44 -2.19 -2.72
C ARG A 29 11.28 -3.53 -3.40
N ALA A 30 11.86 -4.59 -2.84
CA ALA A 30 11.74 -5.94 -3.39
C ALA A 30 10.30 -6.46 -3.36
N MET A 31 9.49 -6.03 -2.39
CA MET A 31 8.05 -6.33 -2.31
C MET A 31 7.19 -5.42 -3.20
N GLY A 32 7.76 -4.46 -3.92
CA GLY A 32 6.99 -3.51 -4.73
C GLY A 32 6.17 -2.52 -3.90
N ILE A 33 6.49 -2.35 -2.62
CA ILE A 33 5.77 -1.45 -1.71
C ILE A 33 6.42 -0.06 -1.75
N GLU A 34 5.63 0.94 -2.16
CA GLU A 34 6.06 2.32 -2.15
C GLU A 34 6.27 2.82 -0.71
N HIS A 35 7.42 3.44 -0.48
CA HIS A 35 7.80 3.99 0.82
C HIS A 35 8.60 5.28 0.64
N LYS A 36 8.57 6.14 1.66
CA LYS A 36 9.39 7.35 1.72
C LYS A 36 10.30 7.31 2.95
N ILE A 37 11.48 7.91 2.82
CA ILE A 37 12.40 8.12 3.94
C ILE A 37 12.11 9.49 4.54
N ARG A 38 11.81 9.52 5.82
CA ARG A 38 11.61 10.77 6.58
C ARG A 38 12.96 11.46 6.83
N PRO A 39 12.98 12.76 7.16
CA PRO A 39 14.23 13.47 7.46
C PRO A 39 15.02 12.87 8.64
N ASP A 40 14.34 12.21 9.58
CA ASP A 40 14.96 11.49 10.70
C ASP A 40 15.54 10.11 10.30
N GLY A 41 15.42 9.73 9.03
CA GLY A 41 15.85 8.47 8.45
C GLY A 41 14.88 7.30 8.64
N SER A 42 13.73 7.49 9.29
CA SER A 42 12.73 6.43 9.46
C SER A 42 11.96 6.18 8.16
N VAL A 43 11.37 4.98 8.02
CA VAL A 43 10.61 4.61 6.83
C VAL A 43 9.13 4.90 7.05
N ALA A 44 8.54 5.70 6.17
CA ALA A 44 7.11 5.95 6.11
C ALA A 44 6.48 5.09 5.02
N VAL A 45 5.52 4.25 5.43
CA VAL A 45 4.75 3.38 4.52
C VAL A 45 3.27 3.61 4.78
N LEU A 46 2.50 3.83 3.71
CA LEU A 46 1.05 3.99 3.78
C LEU A 46 0.39 2.62 4.04
N ARG A 47 -0.46 2.53 5.07
CA ARG A 47 -1.13 1.27 5.41
C ARG A 47 -1.99 0.75 4.26
N SER A 48 -2.80 1.64 3.68
CA SER A 48 -3.70 1.28 2.58
C SER A 48 -2.96 0.79 1.34
N HIS A 49 -1.73 1.26 1.10
CA HIS A 49 -0.91 0.81 -0.02
C HIS A 49 -0.41 -0.63 0.20
N VAL A 50 0.03 -0.96 1.42
CA VAL A 50 0.41 -2.33 1.79
C VAL A 50 -0.79 -3.26 1.67
N GLU A 51 -1.96 -2.86 2.19
CA GLU A 51 -3.18 -3.67 2.09
C GLU A 51 -3.56 -3.93 0.63
N GLN A 52 -3.45 -2.93 -0.25
CA GLN A 52 -3.68 -3.10 -1.70
C GLN A 52 -2.67 -4.07 -2.33
N GLN A 53 -1.38 -3.93 -2.06
CA GLN A 53 -0.34 -4.81 -2.61
C GLN A 53 -0.46 -6.26 -2.12
N MET A 54 -0.98 -6.45 -0.90
CA MET A 54 -1.17 -7.78 -0.29
C MET A 54 -2.55 -8.37 -0.59
N GLY A 55 -3.36 -7.73 -1.45
CA GLY A 55 -4.69 -8.22 -1.85
C GLY A 55 -5.79 -8.07 -0.78
N GLY A 56 -5.52 -7.36 0.32
CA GLY A 56 -6.47 -7.11 1.41
C GLY A 56 -7.24 -5.79 1.28
N GLY A 57 -6.85 -4.92 0.35
CA GLY A 57 -7.62 -3.71 0.03
C GLY A 57 -8.88 -4.09 -0.75
N ALA A 58 -10.04 -3.54 -0.37
CA ALA A 58 -11.23 -3.62 -1.21
C ALA A 58 -10.81 -3.21 -2.63
N ALA A 59 -10.96 -4.14 -3.59
CA ALA A 59 -10.72 -3.84 -4.98
C ALA A 59 -11.48 -2.54 -5.26
N ARG A 60 -10.77 -1.50 -5.73
CA ARG A 60 -11.45 -0.38 -6.37
C ARG A 60 -12.08 -0.98 -7.61
N ASN A 61 -13.29 -1.49 -7.44
CA ASN A 61 -14.20 -1.75 -8.53
C ASN A 61 -14.65 -0.37 -9.00
N ASP A 62 -13.72 0.41 -9.56
CA ASP A 62 -14.01 1.39 -10.61
C ASP A 62 -14.35 0.58 -11.88
N GLY A 63 -15.25 -0.40 -11.73
CA GLY A 63 -16.06 -0.89 -12.80
C GLY A 63 -16.91 0.29 -13.19
N LYS A 64 -16.35 1.15 -14.04
CA LYS A 64 -17.13 1.95 -14.96
C LYS A 64 -17.99 0.92 -15.67
N GLN A 65 -19.21 0.72 -15.19
CA GLN A 65 -20.20 -0.09 -15.85
C GLN A 65 -20.24 0.50 -17.25
N SER A 66 -19.67 -0.22 -18.21
CA SER A 66 -19.83 0.13 -19.61
C SER A 66 -21.27 -0.23 -19.90
N GLU A 67 -22.18 0.68 -19.54
CA GLU A 67 -23.55 0.61 -20.01
C GLU A 67 -23.44 0.69 -21.54
N PRO A 68 -23.89 -0.35 -22.26
CA PRO A 68 -23.95 -0.29 -23.71
C PRO A 68 -24.82 0.89 -24.11
N ASP A 69 -24.39 1.64 -25.11
CA ASP A 69 -25.18 2.70 -25.72
C ASP A 69 -26.39 2.06 -26.42
N TRP A 70 -27.54 2.05 -25.73
CA TRP A 70 -28.79 1.47 -26.22
C TRP A 70 -29.45 2.35 -27.28
N GLU A 71 -29.03 3.61 -27.43
CA GLU A 71 -29.51 4.50 -28.50
C GLU A 71 -28.88 4.14 -29.86
N ALA A 72 -27.76 3.41 -29.89
CA ALA A 72 -27.15 2.92 -31.13
C ALA A 72 -27.92 1.76 -31.80
N VAL A 73 -29.01 1.27 -31.19
CA VAL A 73 -29.78 0.11 -31.63
C VAL A 73 -31.23 0.46 -32.01
N ALA A 74 -31.61 1.75 -31.97
CA ALA A 74 -32.93 2.26 -32.36
C ALA A 74 -32.93 2.84 -33.78
#